data_AF-A0A109JFP0-F1
#
_entry.id   AF-A0A109JFP0-F1
#
_cell.length_a   1.000
_cell.length_b   1.000
_cell.length_c   1.000
_cell.angle_alpha   90.00
_cell.angle_beta   90.00
_cell.angle_gamma   90.00
#
_symmetry.space_group_name_H-M   'P 1'
#
loop_
_entity.id
_entity.type
_entity.pdbx_description
1 polymer ?
#
loop_
_entity_poly.entity_id
_entity_poly.type
_entity_poly.pdbx_seq_one_letter_code
_entity_poly.pdbx_strand_id
1 'polypeptide(L)'
;MTDDMMNLRTLVEKTPDADLLREMIGFAAQRLMELEVEGQTGAAYGEKTPERLAQRNGYRDRIWETRARSRDLLDSVPAQARPPRPAWRQAGRLRR
;
A
#
# COMPACT_ATOMS: atom_id res chain seq x y z
N MET A 1 -16.19 3.33 -23.73
CA MET A 1 -16.40 4.53 -22.87
C MET A 1 -17.79 4.57 -22.24
N THR A 2 -18.89 4.75 -23.00
CA THR A 2 -20.25 4.80 -22.43
C THR A 2 -20.77 3.44 -21.97
N ASP A 3 -20.43 2.38 -22.71
CA ASP A 3 -20.81 1.00 -22.40
C ASP A 3 -20.13 0.51 -21.10
N ASP A 4 -18.83 0.80 -20.96
CA ASP A 4 -18.05 0.50 -19.75
C ASP A 4 -18.61 1.24 -18.51
N MET A 5 -19.04 2.49 -18.69
CA MET A 5 -19.63 3.30 -17.61
C MET A 5 -21.00 2.76 -17.17
N MET A 6 -21.80 2.23 -18.09
CA MET A 6 -23.07 1.58 -17.80
C MET A 6 -22.87 0.20 -17.15
N ASN A 7 -21.86 -0.54 -17.58
CA ASN A 7 -21.50 -1.84 -16.99
C ASN A 7 -20.98 -1.66 -15.55
N LEU A 8 -20.17 -0.63 -15.29
CA LEU A 8 -19.72 -0.29 -13.95
C LEU A 8 -20.88 0.10 -13.02
N ARG A 9 -21.82 0.92 -13.49
CA ARG A 9 -23.00 1.33 -12.70
C ARG A 9 -23.90 0.14 -12.36
N THR A 10 -24.16 -0.73 -13.32
CA THR A 10 -25.00 -1.92 -13.09
C THR A 10 -24.34 -2.94 -12.16
N LEU A 11 -23.00 -3.03 -12.16
CA LEU A 11 -22.27 -3.86 -11.20
C LEU A 11 -22.35 -3.28 -9.78
N VAL A 12 -22.22 -1.95 -9.66
CA VAL A 12 -22.36 -1.21 -8.39
C VAL A 12 -23.77 -1.38 -7.80
N GLU A 13 -24.83 -1.24 -8.61
CA GLU A 13 -26.22 -1.40 -8.17
C GLU A 13 -26.58 -2.83 -7.74
N LYS A 14 -25.89 -3.84 -8.29
CA LYS A 14 -26.11 -5.26 -7.96
C LYS A 14 -25.29 -5.75 -6.76
N THR A 15 -24.32 -4.96 -6.32
CA THR A 15 -23.48 -5.30 -5.16
C THR A 15 -24.17 -4.77 -3.90
N PRO A 16 -24.31 -5.56 -2.82
CA PRO A 16 -24.83 -5.02 -1.57
C PRO A 16 -23.96 -3.85 -1.13
N ASP A 17 -24.56 -2.65 -0.96
CA ASP A 17 -23.86 -1.38 -0.67
C ASP A 17 -22.78 -1.50 0.42
N ALA A 18 -23.03 -2.36 1.41
CA ALA A 18 -22.11 -2.62 2.52
C ALA A 18 -20.78 -3.25 2.09
N ASP A 19 -20.75 -4.06 1.04
CA ASP A 19 -19.52 -4.72 0.57
C ASP A 19 -18.69 -3.80 -0.33
N LEU A 20 -19.32 -3.00 -1.17
CA LEU A 20 -18.63 -1.96 -1.94
C LEU A 20 -17.99 -0.92 -1.00
N LEU A 21 -18.73 -0.44 0.00
CA LEU A 21 -18.20 0.50 0.99
C LEU A 21 -17.03 -0.11 1.77
N ARG A 22 -17.11 -1.40 2.10
CA ARG A 22 -16.03 -2.13 2.77
C ARG A 22 -14.77 -2.20 1.91
N GLU A 23 -14.91 -2.44 0.60
CA GLU A 23 -13.80 -2.40 -0.35
C GLU A 23 -13.16 -1.02 -0.46
N MET A 24 -13.98 0.03 -0.58
CA MET A 24 -13.49 1.41 -0.63
C MET A 24 -12.73 1.79 0.64
N ILE A 25 -13.25 1.43 1.81
CA ILE A 25 -12.59 1.70 3.09
C ILE A 25 -11.28 0.93 3.21
N GLY A 26 -11.23 -0.33 2.79
CA GLY A 26 -10.00 -1.11 2.77
C GLY A 26 -8.94 -0.51 1.85
N PHE A 27 -9.34 -0.08 0.66
CA PHE A 27 -8.46 0.60 -0.28
C PHE A 27 -7.93 1.92 0.29
N ALA A 28 -8.80 2.75 0.84
CA ALA A 28 -8.41 4.03 1.45
C ALA A 28 -7.46 3.83 2.64
N ALA A 29 -7.74 2.85 3.51
CA ALA A 29 -6.87 2.51 4.65
C ALA A 29 -5.48 2.08 4.19
N GLN A 30 -5.40 1.21 3.17
CA GLN A 30 -4.10 0.78 2.63
C GLN A 30 -3.31 1.95 2.03
N ARG A 31 -4.00 2.88 1.34
CA ARG A 31 -3.35 4.09 0.79
C ARG A 31 -2.84 5.04 1.87
N LEU A 32 -3.58 5.20 2.96
CA LEU A 32 -3.14 6.02 4.09
C LEU A 32 -1.92 5.41 4.79
N MET A 33 -1.90 4.08 4.98
CA MET A 33 -0.73 3.39 5.53
C MET A 33 0.51 3.52 4.64
N GLU A 34 0.33 3.44 3.31
CA GLU A 34 1.40 3.67 2.34
C GLU A 34 2.00 5.08 2.49
N LEU A 35 1.14 6.10 2.55
CA LEU A 35 1.53 7.50 2.69
C LEU A 35 2.26 7.77 4.02
N GLU A 36 1.80 7.18 5.12
CA GLU A 36 2.47 7.28 6.41
C GLU A 36 3.89 6.70 6.35
N VAL A 37 4.05 5.53 5.73
CA VAL A 37 5.37 4.88 5.59
C VAL A 37 6.29 5.66 4.65
N GLU A 38 5.76 6.30 3.61
CA GLU A 38 6.53 7.22 2.77
C GLU A 38 7.04 8.42 3.57
N GLY A 39 6.19 9.01 4.41
CA GLY A 39 6.60 10.08 5.33
C GLY A 39 7.70 9.65 6.32
N GLN A 40 7.58 8.43 6.87
CA GLN A 40 8.59 7.87 7.79
C GLN A 40 9.91 7.48 7.09
N THR A 41 9.84 7.00 5.85
CA THR A 41 11.03 6.60 5.09
C THR A 41 11.70 7.76 4.35
N GLY A 42 11.00 8.90 4.19
CA GLY A 42 11.48 10.08 3.50
C GLY A 42 11.62 9.90 1.99
N ALA A 43 10.97 8.89 1.43
CA ALA A 43 11.11 8.51 0.02
C ALA A 43 9.95 7.61 -0.41
N ALA A 44 9.47 7.80 -1.64
CA ALA A 44 8.40 6.96 -2.19
C ALA A 44 8.85 5.50 -2.38
N TYR A 45 7.88 4.61 -2.63
CA TYR A 45 8.18 3.22 -2.94
C TYR A 45 9.08 3.09 -4.19
N GLY A 46 10.22 2.41 -4.05
CA GLY A 46 11.15 2.17 -5.16
C GLY A 46 12.03 3.37 -5.56
N GLU A 47 11.82 4.54 -4.97
CA GLU A 47 12.59 5.75 -5.29
C GLU A 47 14.04 5.67 -4.80
N LYS A 48 15.00 6.04 -5.65
CA LYS A 48 16.41 6.12 -5.26
C LYS A 48 16.75 7.57 -4.93
N THR A 49 16.68 7.91 -3.65
CA THR A 49 17.07 9.22 -3.12
C THR A 49 18.16 9.04 -2.05
N PRO A 50 19.20 9.90 -2.05
CA PRO A 50 20.19 9.93 -0.98
C PRO A 50 19.64 10.46 0.35
N GLU A 51 18.52 11.18 0.34
CA GLU A 51 17.80 11.69 1.52
C GLU A 51 16.96 10.61 2.23
N ARG A 52 16.89 9.39 1.69
CA ARG A 52 16.13 8.26 2.27
C ARG A 52 16.58 7.95 3.71
N LEU A 53 15.64 8.03 4.64
CA LEU A 53 15.88 7.85 6.08
C LEU A 53 15.83 6.38 6.51
N ALA A 54 14.93 5.59 5.92
CA ALA A 54 14.74 4.18 6.25
C ALA A 54 14.33 3.33 5.04
N GLN A 55 14.52 2.02 5.16
CA GLN A 55 14.09 1.04 4.16
C GLN A 55 12.71 0.48 4.55
N ARG A 56 11.97 -0.10 3.59
CA ARG A 56 10.70 -0.81 3.88
C ARG A 56 10.98 -2.31 4.02
N ASN A 57 10.41 -2.97 5.02
CA ASN A 57 10.67 -4.40 5.32
C ASN A 57 9.52 -5.30 4.87
N GLY A 58 9.01 -5.06 3.66
CA GLY A 58 7.86 -5.78 3.11
C GLY A 58 6.55 -5.47 3.82
N TYR A 59 5.57 -6.34 3.62
CA TYR A 59 4.24 -6.25 4.21
C TYR A 59 4.04 -7.39 5.21
N ARG A 60 3.16 -7.18 6.18
CA ARG A 60 2.68 -8.22 7.10
C ARG A 60 1.16 -8.26 7.05
N ASP A 61 0.60 -9.45 7.18
CA ASP A 61 -0.83 -9.62 7.31
C ASP A 61 -1.29 -9.08 8.67
N ARG A 62 -2.37 -8.29 8.64
CA ARG A 62 -3.01 -7.74 9.83
C ARG A 62 -4.52 -7.79 9.64
N ILE A 63 -5.21 -8.41 10.60
CA ILE A 63 -6.68 -8.37 10.65
C ILE A 63 -7.10 -7.02 11.24
N TRP A 64 -7.91 -6.28 10.51
CA TRP A 64 -8.55 -5.06 10.96
C TRP A 64 -10.02 -5.31 11.25
N GLU A 65 -10.38 -5.22 12.53
CA GLU A 65 -11.77 -5.37 12.97
C GLU A 65 -12.50 -4.03 12.89
N THR A 66 -13.63 -4.02 12.19
CA THR A 66 -14.54 -2.87 12.14
C THR A 66 -15.95 -3.31 12.52
N ARG A 67 -16.81 -2.36 12.89
CA ARG A 67 -18.26 -2.63 13.12
C ARG A 67 -18.94 -3.29 11.93
N ALA A 68 -18.40 -3.10 10.73
CA ALA A 68 -18.93 -3.70 9.52
C ALA A 68 -18.52 -5.17 9.35
N ARG A 69 -17.62 -5.73 10.18
CA ARG A 69 -16.92 -7.05 10.13
C ARG A 69 -15.40 -6.91 9.98
N SER A 70 -14.65 -7.94 10.37
CA SER A 70 -13.19 -8.06 10.24
C SER A 70 -12.73 -8.17 8.78
N ARG A 71 -11.60 -7.56 8.45
CA ARG A 71 -10.99 -7.53 7.12
C ARG A 71 -9.48 -7.73 7.19
N ASP A 72 -8.92 -8.47 6.24
CA ASP A 72 -7.47 -8.59 6.08
C ASP A 72 -6.89 -7.33 5.43
N LEU A 73 -5.85 -6.78 6.03
CA LEU A 73 -5.04 -5.69 5.51
C LEU A 73 -3.57 -6.13 5.42
N LEU A 74 -2.88 -5.62 4.40
CA LEU A 74 -1.43 -5.72 4.29
C LEU A 74 -0.81 -4.49 4.93
N ASP A 75 -0.35 -4.64 6.17
CA ASP A 75 0.32 -3.57 6.90
C ASP A 75 1.75 -3.44 6.39
N SER A 76 2.14 -2.25 5.96
CA SER A 76 3.47 -2.02 5.42
C SER A 76 4.43 -1.78 6.58
N VAL A 77 5.47 -2.60 6.72
CA VAL A 77 6.38 -2.51 7.86
C VAL A 77 7.48 -1.48 7.52
N PRO A 78 7.51 -0.31 8.19
CA PRO A 78 8.70 0.54 8.14
C PRO A 78 9.86 -0.28 8.72
N ALA A 79 10.99 -0.39 8.01
CA ALA A 79 12.12 -1.12 8.59
C ALA A 79 12.55 -0.34 9.84
N GLN A 80 12.47 -1.00 11.00
CA GLN A 80 13.12 -0.52 12.23
C GLN A 80 14.51 -0.05 11.87
N ALA A 81 14.79 1.24 12.11
CA ALA A 81 15.96 2.02 11.72
C ALA A 81 17.20 1.16 11.40
N ARG A 82 17.23 0.59 10.19
CA ARG A 82 18.38 -0.14 9.68
C ARG A 82 19.13 0.85 8.81
N PRO A 83 20.44 1.04 9.03
CA PRO A 83 21.20 1.99 8.23
C PRO A 83 21.06 1.63 6.74
N PRO A 84 21.02 2.65 5.85
CA PRO A 84 20.88 2.44 4.41
C PRO A 84 21.92 1.44 3.92
N ARG A 85 21.52 0.52 3.02
CA ARG A 85 22.44 -0.48 2.48
C ARG A 85 23.62 0.23 1.80
N PRO A 86 24.87 -0.18 2.09
CA PRO A 86 26.04 0.48 1.54
C PRO A 86 26.04 0.39 0.01
N ALA A 87 26.56 1.44 -0.64
CA ALA A 87 26.47 1.67 -2.10
C ALA A 87 26.95 0.48 -2.95
N TRP A 88 27.96 -0.27 -2.47
CA TRP A 88 28.48 -1.46 -3.15
C TRP A 88 27.49 -2.63 -3.23
N ARG A 89 26.49 -2.71 -2.32
CA ARG A 89 25.36 -3.66 -2.44
C ARG A 89 24.26 -3.19 -3.40
N GLN A 90 24.22 -1.90 -3.73
CA GLN A 90 23.25 -1.35 -4.69
C GLN A 90 23.77 -1.38 -6.13
N ALA A 91 25.09 -1.30 -6.32
CA ALA A 91 25.75 -1.35 -7.63
C ALA A 91 25.71 -2.72 -8.33
N GLY A 92 25.39 -3.80 -7.61
CA GLY A 92 25.40 -5.18 -8.14
C GLY A 92 24.26 -5.55 -9.09
N ARG A 93 23.33 -4.63 -9.40
CA ARG A 93 22.18 -4.86 -10.29
C ARG A 93 22.23 -4.09 -11.63
N LEU A 94 23.43 -3.66 -12.05
CA LEU A 94 23.67 -3.02 -13.35
C LEU A 94 24.68 -3.78 -14.23
N ARG A 95 24.96 -5.05 -13.91
CA ARG A 95 25.67 -5.99 -14.79
C ARG A 95 24.79 -7.21 -15.07
N ARG A 96 23.90 -7.08 -16.04
CA ARG A 96 23.46 -8.15 -16.96
C ARG A 96 22.93 -7.47 -18.21
#